data_AF-A0A2R6GS30-F1
#
_entry.id   AF-A0A2R6GS30-F1
#
_cell.length_a   1.000
_cell.length_b   1.000
_cell.length_c   1.000
_cell.angle_alpha   90.00
_cell.angle_beta   90.00
_cell.angle_gamma   90.00
#
_symmetry.space_group_name_H-M   'P 1'
#
loop_
_entity.id
_entity.type
_entity.pdbx_description
1 polymer ?
#
loop_
_entity_poly.entity_id
_entity_poly.type
_entity_poly.pdbx_seq_one_letter_code
_entity_poly.pdbx_strand_id
1 'polypeptide(L)'
;MVDAASDDGPVADAEPVVSCECQGGTVSVYEDRVLIERSSRSMFEDKTIPMMEISGVEYTGGIVSGHLQIQQSGFDHDDGGFLTHPVDANTLYFPRAKRECARRARDEILSRALGE
;
A
#
# COMPACT_ATOMS: atom_id res chain seq x y z
N MET A 1 30.76 29.78 -2.03
CA MET A 1 30.77 29.71 -0.55
C MET A 1 29.35 29.35 -0.16
N VAL A 2 29.17 28.09 0.26
CA VAL A 2 28.00 27.42 0.85
C VAL A 2 26.59 28.00 0.64
N ASP A 3 25.71 27.21 0.03
CA ASP A 3 24.31 27.13 0.47
C ASP A 3 23.87 25.67 0.41
N ALA A 4 23.76 25.10 1.60
CA ALA A 4 23.15 23.80 1.86
C ALA A 4 21.64 24.02 1.92
N ALA A 5 20.92 23.55 0.91
CA ALA A 5 19.51 23.27 1.07
C ALA A 5 19.42 21.83 1.58
N SER A 6 19.11 21.69 2.88
CA SER A 6 18.78 20.43 3.52
C SER A 6 17.74 19.68 2.69
N ASP A 7 18.13 18.50 2.22
CA ASP A 7 17.20 17.47 1.77
C ASP A 7 16.60 16.82 3.03
N ASP A 8 15.60 17.50 3.61
CA ASP A 8 14.74 16.95 4.66
C ASP A 8 13.42 16.52 4.00
N GLY A 9 13.52 15.50 3.14
CA GLY A 9 12.39 14.79 2.52
C GLY A 9 12.40 13.33 2.97
N PRO A 10 11.24 12.68 3.19
CA PRO A 10 11.20 11.39 3.87
C PRO A 10 11.84 10.27 3.03
N VAL A 11 13.03 9.81 3.45
CA VAL A 11 13.66 8.51 3.11
C VAL A 11 13.52 8.06 1.63
N ALA A 12 14.02 8.86 0.70
CA ALA A 12 13.88 8.66 -0.76
C ALA A 12 15.07 7.97 -1.46
N ASP A 13 15.99 7.32 -0.75
CA ASP A 13 17.16 6.67 -1.39
C ASP A 13 16.92 5.22 -1.85
N ALA A 14 15.82 4.58 -1.46
CA ALA A 14 15.49 3.23 -1.90
C ALA A 14 14.51 3.27 -3.08
N GLU A 15 14.80 2.54 -4.16
CA GLU A 15 13.84 2.35 -5.24
C GLU A 15 12.79 1.30 -4.82
N PRO A 16 11.49 1.57 -4.99
CA PRO A 16 10.46 0.58 -4.69
C PRO A 16 10.55 -0.57 -5.70
N VAL A 17 10.45 -1.80 -5.21
CA VAL A 17 10.41 -3.02 -6.02
C VAL A 17 9.19 -3.01 -6.93
N VAL A 18 8.06 -2.56 -6.38
CA VAL A 18 6.82 -2.34 -7.10
C VAL A 18 6.23 -1.03 -6.62
N SER A 19 5.87 -0.15 -7.54
CA SER A 19 5.04 1.02 -7.26
C SER A 19 3.78 0.94 -8.11
N CYS A 20 2.63 1.05 -7.43
CA CYS A 20 1.32 0.93 -8.04
C CYS A 20 0.45 2.14 -7.71
N GLU A 21 0.14 2.92 -8.74
CA GLU A 21 -0.83 4.01 -8.62
C GLU A 21 -2.25 3.44 -8.55
N CYS A 22 -2.87 3.65 -7.40
CA CYS A 22 -4.22 3.21 -7.03
C CYS A 22 -5.18 4.42 -6.97
N GLN A 23 -6.46 4.14 -6.75
CA GLN A 23 -7.46 5.16 -6.51
C GLN A 23 -7.28 5.73 -5.10
N GLY A 24 -6.99 7.03 -5.03
CA GLY A 24 -6.79 7.73 -3.77
C GLY A 24 -5.36 7.71 -3.24
N GLY A 25 -4.41 7.08 -3.94
CA GLY A 25 -3.01 7.03 -3.53
C GLY A 25 -2.16 6.05 -4.32
N THR A 26 -0.89 5.93 -3.96
CA THR A 26 0.09 4.99 -4.52
C THR A 26 0.54 4.02 -3.44
N VAL A 27 0.63 2.72 -3.77
CA VAL A 27 1.33 1.74 -2.94
C VAL A 27 2.70 1.46 -3.51
N SER A 28 3.72 1.61 -2.67
CA SER A 28 5.10 1.36 -3.00
C SER A 28 5.64 0.28 -2.06
N VAL A 29 6.08 -0.84 -2.63
CA VAL A 29 6.62 -2.00 -1.91
C VAL A 29 8.14 -1.91 -1.94
N TYR A 30 8.75 -1.87 -0.76
CA TYR A 30 10.19 -1.90 -0.55
C TYR A 30 10.61 -3.26 0.00
N GLU A 31 11.91 -3.45 0.21
CA GLU A 31 12.45 -4.67 0.78
C GLU A 31 12.00 -4.87 2.23
N ASP A 32 12.00 -3.81 3.03
CA ASP A 32 11.72 -3.84 4.48
C ASP A 32 10.34 -3.29 4.88
N ARG A 33 9.61 -2.66 3.95
CA ARG A 33 8.37 -1.93 4.26
C ARG A 33 7.44 -1.78 3.07
N VAL A 34 6.20 -1.41 3.36
CA VAL A 34 5.21 -0.93 2.39
C VAL A 34 4.87 0.50 2.72
N LEU A 35 4.93 1.38 1.72
CA LEU A 35 4.51 2.77 1.81
C LEU A 35 3.20 2.94 1.05
N ILE A 36 2.25 3.60 1.69
CA ILE A 36 0.99 4.04 1.10
C ILE A 36 1.01 5.56 1.10
N GLU A 37 1.24 6.15 -0.08
CA GLU A 37 1.16 7.58 -0.30
C GLU A 37 -0.27 7.93 -0.68
N ARG A 38 -0.95 8.75 0.11
CA ARG A 38 -2.33 9.14 -0.10
C ARG A 38 -2.38 10.43 -0.89
N SER A 39 -3.28 10.47 -1.87
CA SER A 39 -3.59 11.71 -2.58
C SER A 39 -4.27 12.70 -1.63
N SER A 40 -4.14 14.01 -1.87
CA SER A 40 -4.81 15.05 -1.06
C SER A 40 -6.34 14.97 -1.03
N ARG A 41 -6.95 14.06 -1.82
CA ARG A 41 -8.39 13.77 -1.81
C ARG A 41 -8.77 12.60 -0.89
N SER A 42 -7.78 11.90 -0.33
CA SER A 42 -7.97 10.84 0.65
C SER A 42 -8.34 11.43 2.01
N MET A 43 -9.16 10.69 2.77
CA MET A 43 -9.42 11.02 4.19
C MET A 43 -8.36 10.44 5.13
N PHE A 44 -7.50 9.56 4.62
CA PHE A 44 -6.39 8.94 5.34
C PHE A 44 -5.07 9.64 5.02
N GLU A 45 -4.18 9.69 6.01
CA GLU A 45 -2.79 10.15 5.87
C GLU A 45 -1.90 9.08 5.23
N ASP A 46 -0.72 9.51 4.78
CA ASP A 46 0.32 8.61 4.31
C ASP A 46 0.70 7.61 5.41
N LYS A 47 0.99 6.38 5.01
CA LYS A 47 1.25 5.31 5.96
C LYS A 47 2.41 4.44 5.53
N THR A 48 3.31 4.19 6.46
CA THR A 48 4.40 3.22 6.30
C THR A 48 4.14 2.03 7.20
N ILE A 49 4.16 0.83 6.63
CA ILE A 49 3.96 -0.43 7.32
C ILE A 49 5.25 -1.25 7.18
N PRO A 50 6.01 -1.48 8.27
CA PRO A 50 7.14 -2.39 8.28
C PRO A 50 6.70 -3.79 7.84
N MET A 51 7.52 -4.47 7.03
CA MET A 51 7.19 -5.80 6.50
C MET A 51 6.99 -6.82 7.63
N MET A 52 7.71 -6.67 8.74
CA MET A 52 7.56 -7.50 9.95
C MET A 52 6.19 -7.36 10.64
N GLU A 53 5.46 -6.27 10.41
CA GLU A 53 4.12 -6.08 10.98
C GLU A 53 3.04 -6.64 10.05
N ILE A 54 3.37 -6.99 8.80
CA ILE A 54 2.41 -7.49 7.83
C ILE A 54 2.16 -8.97 8.07
N SER A 55 0.92 -9.32 8.42
CA SER A 55 0.47 -10.71 8.59
C SER A 55 -0.13 -11.29 7.31
N GLY A 56 -0.48 -10.45 6.34
CA GLY A 56 -1.05 -10.88 5.06
C GLY A 56 -1.49 -9.71 4.20
N VAL A 57 -2.04 -10.04 3.03
CA VAL A 57 -2.61 -9.05 2.11
C VAL A 57 -3.85 -9.64 1.46
N GLU A 58 -4.97 -8.95 1.61
CA GLU A 58 -6.21 -9.30 0.92
C GLU A 58 -6.29 -8.61 -0.43
N TYR A 59 -6.71 -9.38 -1.44
CA TYR A 59 -6.82 -8.92 -2.81
C TYR A 59 -8.15 -9.37 -3.41
N THR A 60 -8.94 -8.39 -3.84
CA THR A 60 -10.16 -8.63 -4.61
C THR A 60 -10.08 -7.87 -5.92
N GLY A 61 -10.12 -8.58 -7.06
CA GLY A 61 -10.07 -7.93 -8.37
C GLY A 61 -11.37 -7.21 -8.79
N GLY A 62 -12.52 -7.66 -8.27
CA GLY A 62 -13.87 -7.20 -8.61
C GLY A 62 -14.23 -7.30 -10.10
N ILE A 63 -15.29 -6.61 -10.55
CA ILE A 63 -15.65 -6.52 -12.00
C ILE A 63 -15.18 -5.20 -12.60
N VAL A 64 -15.43 -4.09 -11.89
CA VAL A 64 -15.15 -2.70 -12.30
C VAL A 64 -13.88 -2.18 -11.63
N SER A 65 -13.83 -2.25 -10.30
CA SER A 65 -12.70 -1.93 -9.45
C SER A 65 -12.39 -3.12 -8.55
N GLY A 66 -11.14 -3.19 -8.09
CA GLY A 66 -10.72 -4.11 -7.04
C GLY A 66 -10.16 -3.34 -5.85
N HIS A 67 -9.77 -4.06 -4.80
CA HIS A 67 -9.06 -3.51 -3.66
C HIS A 67 -7.91 -4.41 -3.23
N LEU A 68 -6.92 -3.78 -2.61
CA LEU A 68 -5.81 -4.36 -1.90
C LEU A 68 -5.89 -3.86 -0.45
N GLN A 69 -5.90 -4.76 0.52
CA GLN A 69 -5.89 -4.41 1.95
C GLN A 69 -4.71 -5.11 2.63
N ILE A 70 -3.85 -4.33 3.26
CA ILE A 70 -2.66 -4.85 3.93
C ILE A 70 -3.03 -5.21 5.38
N GLN A 71 -2.97 -6.50 5.70
CA GLN A 71 -3.24 -7.00 7.04
C GLN A 71 -1.99 -6.74 7.91
N GLN A 72 -2.11 -5.79 8.82
CA GLN A 72 -1.07 -5.33 9.76
C GLN A 72 -1.42 -5.79 11.17
N SER A 73 -0.45 -6.38 11.87
CA SER A 73 -0.56 -6.79 13.26
C SER A 73 -0.76 -5.59 14.17
N GLY A 74 -1.75 -5.66 15.07
CA GLY A 74 -2.05 -4.57 16.01
C GLY A 74 -2.81 -3.38 15.40
N PHE A 75 -3.24 -3.48 14.13
CA PHE A 75 -4.14 -2.52 13.50
C PHE A 75 -5.56 -3.11 13.43
N ASP A 76 -6.57 -2.30 13.74
CA ASP A 76 -7.98 -2.67 13.61
C ASP A 76 -8.38 -2.50 12.15
N HIS A 77 -8.44 -3.61 11.41
CA HIS A 77 -8.83 -3.60 9.99
C HIS A 77 -10.34 -3.50 9.87
N ASP A 78 -10.80 -2.70 8.92
CA ASP A 78 -12.20 -2.74 8.53
C ASP A 78 -12.33 -3.89 7.52
N ASP A 79 -12.77 -5.07 7.95
CA ASP A 79 -12.96 -6.23 7.05
C ASP A 79 -14.02 -5.97 5.96
N GLY A 80 -14.83 -4.91 6.10
CA GLY A 80 -16.03 -4.69 5.30
C GLY A 80 -17.12 -5.71 5.63
N GLY A 81 -18.34 -5.25 5.90
CA GLY A 81 -19.47 -6.15 6.10
C GLY A 81 -19.89 -6.89 4.81
N PHE A 82 -20.84 -7.82 4.90
CA PHE A 82 -21.40 -8.57 3.75
C PHE A 82 -21.92 -7.68 2.59
N LEU A 83 -22.13 -6.38 2.84
CA LEU A 83 -22.66 -5.39 1.90
C LEU A 83 -21.74 -4.16 1.71
N THR A 84 -20.64 -4.04 2.44
CA THR A 84 -19.78 -2.85 2.44
C THR A 84 -18.35 -3.25 2.16
N HIS A 85 -17.70 -2.58 1.22
CA HIS A 85 -16.29 -2.83 0.95
C HIS A 85 -15.42 -2.31 2.11
N PRO A 86 -14.30 -2.98 2.42
CA PRO A 86 -13.36 -2.54 3.45
C PRO A 86 -12.84 -1.13 3.14
N VAL A 87 -12.90 -0.20 4.08
CA VAL A 87 -12.36 1.15 3.89
C VAL A 87 -11.59 1.59 5.13
N ASP A 88 -10.28 1.34 5.12
CA ASP A 88 -9.37 1.78 6.16
C ASP A 88 -8.04 2.33 5.59
N ALA A 89 -7.15 2.75 6.51
CA ALA A 89 -5.85 3.30 6.18
C ALA A 89 -4.92 2.31 5.45
N ASN A 90 -5.21 1.00 5.49
CA ASN A 90 -4.45 -0.05 4.83
C ASN A 90 -5.09 -0.50 3.51
N THR A 91 -6.25 0.05 3.16
CA THR A 91 -7.00 -0.31 1.96
C THR A 91 -6.78 0.65 0.80
N LEU A 92 -6.51 0.10 -0.38
CA LEU A 92 -6.35 0.82 -1.64
C LEU A 92 -7.20 0.18 -2.74
N TYR A 93 -8.07 1.00 -3.32
CA TYR A 93 -8.86 0.59 -4.47
C TYR A 93 -8.08 0.77 -5.75
N PHE A 94 -8.27 -0.10 -6.74
CA PHE A 94 -7.62 0.06 -8.04
C PHE A 94 -8.62 -0.17 -9.18
N PRO A 95 -8.51 0.57 -10.29
CA PRO A 95 -9.29 0.28 -11.47
C PRO A 95 -8.83 -1.03 -12.11
N ARG A 96 -9.69 -1.65 -12.91
CA ARG A 96 -9.38 -2.89 -13.63
C ARG A 96 -8.04 -2.86 -14.39
N ALA A 97 -7.67 -1.72 -14.97
CA ALA A 97 -6.41 -1.53 -15.70
C ALA A 97 -5.14 -1.70 -14.83
N LYS A 98 -5.26 -1.55 -13.51
CA LYS A 98 -4.14 -1.66 -12.56
C LYS A 98 -4.14 -3.00 -11.81
N ARG A 99 -4.98 -3.96 -12.21
CA ARG A 99 -5.09 -5.28 -11.55
C ARG A 99 -3.78 -6.05 -11.49
N GLU A 100 -3.04 -6.08 -12.59
CA GLU A 100 -1.77 -6.83 -12.64
C GLU A 100 -0.72 -6.20 -11.74
N CYS A 101 -0.68 -4.87 -11.73
CA CYS A 101 0.17 -4.08 -10.84
C CYS A 101 -0.16 -4.32 -9.37
N ALA A 102 -1.44 -4.26 -8.99
CA ALA A 102 -1.89 -4.55 -7.63
C ALA A 102 -1.66 -6.02 -7.21
N ARG A 103 -1.85 -6.96 -8.14
CA ARG A 103 -1.52 -8.38 -7.90
C ARG A 103 -0.03 -8.56 -7.65
N ARG A 104 0.82 -7.91 -8.45
CA ARG A 104 2.27 -7.96 -8.25
C ARG A 104 2.67 -7.34 -6.91
N ALA A 105 2.07 -6.21 -6.54
CA ALA A 105 2.29 -5.62 -5.22
C ALA A 105 1.94 -6.60 -4.09
N ARG A 106 0.78 -7.26 -4.17
CA ARG A 106 0.40 -8.34 -3.23
C ARG A 106 1.47 -9.43 -3.17
N ASP A 107 1.86 -9.97 -4.32
CA ASP A 107 2.79 -11.10 -4.40
C ASP A 107 4.16 -10.72 -3.79
N GLU A 108 4.68 -9.53 -4.10
CA GLU A 108 5.95 -9.06 -3.54
C GLU A 108 5.88 -8.82 -2.02
N ILE A 109 4.73 -8.36 -1.51
CA ILE A 109 4.52 -8.19 -0.07
C ILE A 109 4.46 -9.54 0.62
N LEU A 110 3.64 -10.48 0.13
CA LEU A 110 3.51 -11.81 0.73
C LEU A 110 4.85 -12.55 0.72
N SER A 111 5.58 -12.48 -0.40
CA SER A 111 6.89 -13.12 -0.53
C SER A 111 7.90 -12.57 0.49
N ARG A 112 7.87 -11.28 0.79
CA ARG A 112 8.79 -10.65 1.75
C ARG A 112 8.35 -10.76 3.21
N ALA A 113 7.05 -10.62 3.47
CA ALA A 113 6.50 -10.70 4.82
C ALA A 113 6.46 -12.14 5.35
N LEU A 114 6.15 -13.09 4.47
CA LEU A 114 5.89 -14.48 4.85
C LEU A 114 6.95 -15.46 4.32
N GLY A 115 7.79 -15.05 3.35
CA GLY A 115 8.80 -15.92 2.74
C GLY A 115 8.25 -16.87 1.66
N GLU A 116 7.08 -16.56 1.09
CA GLU A 116 6.35 -17.38 0.10
C GLU A 116 6.80 -17.15 -1.36
#